data_AF-A0A3M1UHB1-F1
#
_entry.id   AF-A0A3M1UHB1-F1
#
_cell.length_a   1.000
_cell.length_b   1.000
_cell.length_c   1.000
_cell.angle_alpha   90.00
_cell.angle_beta   90.00
_cell.angle_gamma   90.00
#
_symmetry.space_group_name_H-M   'P 1'
#
loop_
_entity.id
_entity.type
_entity.pdbx_description
1 polymer ?
#
loop_
_entity_poly.entity_id
_entity_poly.type
_entity_poly.pdbx_seq_one_letter_code
_entity_poly.pdbx_strand_id
1 'polypeptide(L)'
;HVHSGALGWVAMVSIGSLYYLIPRMFGKERMYSMRLVETHFWVATIGVVLYIVSMWISGIMQGLMWRAVNEDGTLTYSFIETVKAMHPYYFGRFVGGAVFLTGMLIMAYNTWKTARGAKPVEGAIPQAVSA
;
A
#
# COMPACT_ATOMS: atom_id res chain seq x y z
N HIS A 1 -1.91 -3.88 11.65
CA HIS A 1 -1.85 -2.48 12.12
C HIS A 1 -0.90 -1.64 11.28
N VAL A 2 0.42 -1.87 11.35
CA VAL A 2 1.43 -1.05 10.65
C VAL A 2 1.10 -0.84 9.16
N HIS A 3 0.85 -1.91 8.41
CA HIS A 3 0.59 -1.81 6.97
C HIS A 3 -0.78 -1.21 6.63
N SER A 4 -1.74 -1.23 7.57
CA SER A 4 -2.99 -0.49 7.41
C SER A 4 -2.72 1.03 7.35
N GLY A 5 -1.83 1.52 8.21
CA GLY A 5 -1.39 2.92 8.17
C GLY A 5 -0.39 3.21 7.05
N ALA A 6 0.65 2.38 6.91
CA ALA A 6 1.69 2.62 5.91
C ALA A 6 1.16 2.55 4.48
N LEU A 7 0.42 1.49 4.13
CA LEU A 7 -0.11 1.32 2.78
C LEU A 7 -1.46 2.02 2.62
N GLY A 8 -2.40 1.80 3.53
CA GLY A 8 -3.76 2.33 3.41
C GLY A 8 -3.88 3.83 3.64
N TRP A 9 -2.98 4.44 4.41
CA TRP A 9 -2.97 5.89 4.67
C TRP A 9 -1.80 6.58 3.98
N VAL A 10 -0.56 6.37 4.44
CA VAL A 10 0.61 7.15 4.01
C VAL A 10 0.86 7.00 2.51
N ALA A 11 0.87 5.76 2.00
CA ALA A 11 1.10 5.54 0.58
C ALA A 11 -0.06 6.09 -0.26
N MET A 12 -1.31 5.80 0.09
CA MET A 12 -2.48 6.26 -0.69
C MET A 12 -2.55 7.80 -0.80
N VAL A 13 -2.37 8.53 0.32
CA VAL A 13 -2.40 10.00 0.28
C VAL A 13 -1.23 10.55 -0.54
N SER A 14 -0.03 9.99 -0.36
CA SER A 14 1.16 10.42 -1.11
C SER A 14 1.01 10.16 -2.62
N ILE A 15 0.50 9.00 -2.99
CA ILE A 15 0.22 8.63 -4.40
C ILE A 15 -0.81 9.59 -5.00
N GLY A 16 -1.90 9.88 -4.29
CA GLY A 16 -2.92 10.83 -4.72
C GLY A 16 -2.35 12.24 -4.92
N SER A 17 -1.57 12.74 -3.96
CA SER A 17 -0.89 14.03 -4.06
C SER A 17 0.08 14.06 -5.25
N LEU A 18 0.83 12.99 -5.50
CA LEU A 18 1.74 12.89 -6.64
C LEU A 18 0.98 12.90 -7.97
N TYR A 19 -0.12 12.15 -8.09
CA TYR A 19 -0.95 12.17 -9.31
C TYR A 19 -1.56 13.56 -9.59
N TYR A 20 -1.78 14.36 -8.55
CA TYR A 20 -2.20 15.74 -8.71
C TYR A 20 -1.04 16.67 -9.13
N LEU A 21 0.13 16.55 -8.49
CA LEU A 21 1.26 17.48 -8.67
C LEU A 21 2.06 17.21 -9.94
N ILE A 22 2.37 15.95 -10.24
CA ILE A 22 3.23 15.55 -11.37
C ILE A 22 2.84 16.21 -12.69
N PRO A 23 1.58 16.14 -13.17
CA PRO A 23 1.24 16.71 -14.47
C PRO A 23 1.43 18.23 -14.48
N ARG A 24 1.14 18.93 -13.37
CA ARG A 24 1.31 20.39 -13.23
C ARG A 24 2.76 20.82 -13.32
N MET A 25 3.69 20.05 -12.77
CA MET A 25 5.13 20.30 -12.89
C MET A 25 5.62 20.24 -14.35
N PHE A 26 4.89 19.53 -15.22
CA PHE A 26 5.18 19.38 -16.64
C PHE A 26 4.20 20.17 -17.54
N GLY A 27 3.42 21.09 -16.98
CA GLY A 27 2.49 21.95 -17.73
C GLY A 27 1.30 21.20 -18.33
N LYS A 28 0.96 20.03 -17.78
CA LYS A 28 -0.15 19.20 -18.22
C LYS A 28 -1.33 19.34 -17.27
N GLU A 29 -2.54 19.35 -17.83
CA GLU A 29 -3.78 19.41 -17.04
C GLU A 29 -4.01 18.12 -16.22
N ARG A 30 -3.53 16.98 -16.73
CA ARG A 30 -3.75 15.65 -16.15
C ARG A 30 -2.61 14.68 -16.46
N MET A 31 -2.56 13.56 -15.74
CA MET A 31 -1.67 12.43 -16.03
C MET A 31 -1.89 11.88 -17.44
N TYR A 32 -0.89 11.19 -17.97
CA TYR A 32 -0.94 10.56 -19.30
C TYR A 32 -2.19 9.69 -19.51
N SER A 33 -2.56 8.87 -18.52
CA SER A 33 -3.80 8.10 -18.54
C SER A 33 -4.48 8.10 -17.17
N MET A 34 -5.68 8.66 -17.11
CA MET A 34 -6.53 8.59 -15.91
C MET A 34 -7.07 7.19 -15.65
N ARG A 35 -7.23 6.36 -16.69
CA ARG A 35 -7.61 4.94 -16.52
C ARG A 35 -6.54 4.14 -15.78
N LEU A 36 -5.26 4.46 -16.00
CA LEU A 36 -4.15 3.85 -15.24
C LEU A 36 -4.11 4.32 -13.79
N VAL A 37 -4.55 5.55 -13.50
CA VAL A 37 -4.70 6.04 -12.12
C VAL A 37 -5.79 5.23 -11.40
N GLU A 38 -6.94 5.04 -12.03
CA GLU A 38 -8.04 4.22 -11.49
C GLU A 38 -7.64 2.75 -11.34
N THR A 39 -6.94 2.19 -12.33
CA THR A 39 -6.41 0.81 -12.25
C THR A 39 -5.43 0.68 -11.08
N HIS A 40 -4.50 1.64 -10.92
CA HIS A 40 -3.59 1.67 -9.78
C HIS A 40 -4.37 1.71 -8.46
N PHE A 41 -5.40 2.57 -8.35
CA PHE A 41 -6.23 2.66 -7.15
C PHE A 41 -6.83 1.30 -6.77
N TRP A 42 -7.44 0.58 -7.72
CA TRP A 42 -8.05 -0.72 -7.43
C TRP A 42 -7.03 -1.81 -7.11
N VAL A 43 -5.94 -1.88 -7.87
CA VAL A 43 -4.85 -2.84 -7.61
C VAL A 43 -4.25 -2.60 -6.22
N ALA A 44 -3.92 -1.34 -5.88
CA ALA A 44 -3.42 -0.98 -4.56
C ALA A 44 -4.42 -1.32 -3.46
N THR A 45 -5.70 -0.96 -3.63
CA THR A 45 -6.75 -1.24 -2.64
C THR A 45 -6.92 -2.72 -2.37
N ILE A 46 -6.99 -3.55 -3.42
CA ILE A 46 -7.06 -5.02 -3.29
C ILE A 46 -5.83 -5.55 -2.57
N GLY A 47 -4.63 -5.10 -2.95
CA GLY A 47 -3.39 -5.49 -2.29
C GLY A 47 -3.37 -5.16 -0.79
N VAL A 48 -3.79 -3.95 -0.42
CA VAL A 48 -3.90 -3.53 0.99
C VAL A 48 -4.91 -4.38 1.76
N VAL A 49 -6.11 -4.60 1.22
CA VAL A 49 -7.15 -5.39 1.90
C VAL A 49 -6.68 -6.82 2.13
N LEU A 50 -6.08 -7.46 1.11
CA LEU A 50 -5.51 -8.81 1.24
C LEU A 50 -4.43 -8.88 2.32
N TYR A 51 -3.55 -7.87 2.37
CA TYR A 51 -2.51 -7.79 3.39
C TYR A 51 -3.10 -7.66 4.80
N ILE A 52 -4.06 -6.75 4.98
CA ILE A 52 -4.68 -6.49 6.28
C ILE A 52 -5.42 -7.72 6.80
N VAL A 53 -6.26 -8.33 5.96
CA VAL A 53 -7.05 -9.50 6.35
C VAL A 53 -6.14 -10.67 6.73
N SER A 54 -5.10 -10.94 5.93
CA SER A 54 -4.12 -12.00 6.24
C SER A 54 -3.46 -11.76 7.61
N MET A 55 -3.06 -10.52 7.89
CA MET A 55 -2.39 -10.19 9.15
C MET A 55 -3.32 -10.13 10.36
N TRP A 56 -4.60 -9.78 10.17
CA TRP A 56 -5.58 -9.84 11.25
C TRP A 56 -5.85 -11.28 11.68
N ILE A 57 -6.11 -12.17 10.72
CA ILE A 57 -6.35 -13.58 11.02
C ILE A 57 -5.10 -14.21 11.67
N SER A 58 -3.92 -13.93 11.11
CA SER A 58 -2.65 -14.37 11.69
C SER A 58 -2.48 -13.88 13.13
N GLY A 59 -2.66 -12.57 13.39
CA GLY A 59 -2.47 -12.00 14.72
C GLY A 59 -3.46 -12.56 15.77
N ILE A 60 -4.74 -12.70 15.40
CA ILE A 60 -5.76 -13.29 16.29
C ILE A 60 -5.40 -14.75 16.58
N MET A 61 -5.06 -15.53 15.56
CA MET A 61 -4.73 -16.95 15.73
C MET A 61 -3.47 -17.15 16.58
N GLN A 62 -2.42 -16.34 16.37
CA GLN A 62 -1.25 -16.38 17.25
C GLN A 62 -1.62 -16.08 18.70
N GLY A 63 -2.40 -15.01 18.94
CA GLY A 63 -2.83 -14.65 20.29
C GLY A 63 -3.67 -15.73 20.96
N LEU A 64 -4.58 -16.38 20.22
CA LEU A 64 -5.39 -17.48 20.73
C LEU A 64 -4.56 -18.74 21.01
N MET A 65 -3.65 -19.12 20.12
CA MET A 65 -2.81 -20.32 20.31
C MET A 65 -1.81 -20.14 21.45
N TRP A 66 -1.19 -18.96 21.58
CA TRP A 66 -0.21 -18.70 22.65
C TRP A 66 -0.82 -18.65 24.05
N ARG A 67 -2.10 -18.28 24.16
CA ARG A 67 -2.82 -18.25 25.45
C ARG A 67 -3.67 -19.49 25.70
N ALA A 68 -3.64 -20.47 24.80
CA ALA A 68 -4.45 -21.68 24.93
C ALA A 68 -3.86 -22.58 26.01
N VAL A 69 -4.69 -22.93 26.97
CA VAL A 69 -4.35 -23.75 28.13
C VAL A 69 -5.38 -24.87 28.24
N ASN A 70 -4.92 -26.09 28.49
CA ASN A 70 -5.75 -27.26 28.72
C ASN A 70 -6.41 -27.20 30.12
N GLU A 71 -7.37 -28.08 30.40
CA GLU A 71 -8.02 -28.15 31.72
C GLU A 71 -7.06 -28.42 32.88
N ASP A 72 -5.89 -29.03 32.59
CA ASP A 72 -4.83 -29.33 33.55
C ASP A 72 -3.82 -28.18 33.74
N GLY A 73 -4.02 -27.04 33.07
CA GLY A 73 -3.14 -25.88 33.18
C GLY A 73 -1.91 -25.92 32.26
N THR A 74 -1.72 -26.97 31.45
CA THR A 74 -0.63 -27.05 30.48
C THR A 74 -0.94 -26.26 29.20
N LEU A 75 0.10 -25.77 28.51
CA LEU A 75 -0.08 -25.06 27.23
C LEU A 75 -0.58 -26.02 26.14
N THR A 76 -1.66 -25.66 25.47
CA THR A 76 -2.30 -26.50 24.44
C THR A 76 -1.44 -26.65 23.18
N TYR A 77 -0.73 -25.58 22.78
CA TYR A 77 0.09 -25.56 21.57
C TYR A 77 1.54 -25.23 21.88
N SER A 78 2.45 -25.96 21.24
CA SER A 78 3.85 -25.56 21.15
C SER A 78 4.02 -24.36 20.22
N PHE A 79 5.11 -23.60 20.42
CA PHE A 79 5.39 -22.43 19.58
C PHE A 79 5.51 -22.79 18.10
N ILE A 80 6.13 -23.94 17.77
CA ILE A 80 6.33 -24.37 16.38
C ILE A 80 5.01 -24.69 15.67
N GLU A 81 3.99 -25.16 16.38
CA GLU A 81 2.65 -25.37 15.81
C GLU A 81 2.02 -24.04 15.42
N THR A 82 2.17 -23.00 16.26
CA THR A 82 1.72 -21.66 15.89
C THR A 82 2.45 -21.14 14.64
N VAL A 83 3.78 -21.33 14.54
CA VAL A 83 4.53 -20.91 13.34
C VAL A 83 4.03 -21.61 12.09
N LYS A 84 3.80 -22.93 12.15
CA LYS A 84 3.25 -23.71 11.03
C LYS A 84 1.86 -23.22 10.62
N ALA A 85 0.98 -22.96 11.59
CA ALA A 85 -0.36 -22.44 11.33
C ALA A 85 -0.34 -21.07 10.64
N MET A 86 0.72 -20.27 10.81
CA MET A 86 0.82 -18.93 10.21
C MET A 86 1.22 -18.92 8.74
N HIS A 87 1.78 -20.00 8.22
CA HIS A 87 2.30 -20.08 6.86
C HIS A 87 1.33 -19.59 5.76
N PRO A 88 0.05 -20.04 5.70
CA PRO A 88 -0.89 -19.56 4.68
C PRO A 88 -1.12 -18.04 4.75
N TYR A 89 -1.10 -17.44 5.94
CA TYR A 89 -1.29 -16.01 6.11
C TYR A 89 -0.06 -15.20 5.73
N TYR A 90 1.14 -15.74 5.92
CA TYR A 90 2.37 -15.13 5.41
C TYR A 90 2.43 -15.14 3.89
N PHE A 91 1.91 -16.20 3.27
CA PHE A 91 1.76 -16.24 1.82
C PHE A 91 0.68 -15.24 1.35
N GLY A 92 -0.48 -15.18 1.99
CA GLY A 92 -1.51 -14.18 1.68
C GLY A 92 -1.01 -12.74 1.80
N ARG A 93 -0.19 -12.46 2.83
CA ARG A 93 0.52 -11.20 3.00
C ARG A 93 1.46 -10.90 1.84
N PHE A 94 2.28 -11.88 1.43
CA PHE A 94 3.21 -11.73 0.31
C PHE A 94 2.45 -11.40 -0.98
N VAL A 95 1.37 -12.13 -1.26
CA VAL A 95 0.51 -11.88 -2.43
C VAL A 95 -0.10 -10.48 -2.38
N GLY A 96 -0.67 -10.06 -1.25
CA GLY A 96 -1.20 -8.70 -1.09
C GLY A 96 -0.15 -7.62 -1.34
N GLY A 97 1.07 -7.81 -0.82
CA GLY A 97 2.20 -6.91 -1.07
C GLY A 97 2.64 -6.88 -2.53
N ALA A 98 2.69 -8.03 -3.20
CA ALA A 98 3.06 -8.12 -4.62
C ALA A 98 2.01 -7.45 -5.53
N VAL A 99 0.72 -7.59 -5.20
CA VAL A 99 -0.37 -6.88 -5.89
C VAL A 99 -0.21 -5.37 -5.72
N PHE A 100 0.05 -4.89 -4.50
CA PHE A 100 0.32 -3.47 -4.25
C PHE A 100 1.54 -2.96 -5.04
N LEU A 101 2.64 -3.73 -5.05
CA LEU A 101 3.85 -3.40 -5.81
C LEU A 101 3.56 -3.30 -7.32
N THR A 102 2.71 -4.18 -7.85
CA THR A 102 2.26 -4.11 -9.25
C THR A 102 1.54 -2.79 -9.53
N GLY A 103 0.73 -2.30 -8.59
CA GLY A 103 0.16 -0.96 -8.62
C GLY A 103 1.22 0.15 -8.74
N MET A 104 2.31 0.06 -7.97
CA MET A 104 3.41 1.01 -8.04
C MET A 104 4.14 0.98 -9.39
N LEU A 105 4.25 -0.18 -10.04
CA LEU A 105 4.78 -0.28 -11.40
C LEU A 105 3.87 0.41 -12.43
N ILE A 106 2.54 0.27 -12.28
CA ILE A 106 1.56 1.01 -13.10
C ILE A 106 1.75 2.52 -12.93
N MET A 107 1.89 2.98 -11.69
CA MET A 107 2.18 4.39 -11.39
C MET A 107 3.47 4.85 -12.05
N ALA A 108 4.57 4.11 -11.89
CA ALA A 108 5.87 4.44 -12.45
C ALA A 108 5.79 4.60 -13.97
N TYR A 109 5.12 3.67 -14.66
CA TYR A 109 4.88 3.76 -16.10
C TYR A 109 4.06 4.99 -16.49
N ASN A 110 2.94 5.26 -15.79
CA ASN A 110 2.07 6.40 -16.09
C ASN A 110 2.80 7.74 -15.86
N THR A 111 3.57 7.83 -14.78
CA THR A 111 4.43 8.98 -14.47
C THR A 111 5.50 9.18 -15.52
N TRP A 112 6.22 8.12 -15.91
CA TRP A 112 7.23 8.18 -16.97
C TRP A 112 6.63 8.68 -18.29
N LYS A 113 5.47 8.16 -18.72
CA LYS A 113 4.77 8.64 -19.92
C LYS A 113 4.30 10.10 -19.79
N THR A 114 3.99 10.55 -18.58
CA THR A 114 3.61 11.94 -18.30
C THR A 114 4.82 12.87 -18.41
N ALA A 115 5.99 12.47 -17.90
CA ALA A 115 7.21 13.28 -17.94
C ALA A 115 7.96 13.23 -19.28
N ARG A 116 7.87 12.11 -20.01
CA ARG A 116 8.65 11.90 -21.24
C ARG A 116 8.35 12.95 -22.31
N GLY A 117 9.38 13.66 -22.73
CA GLY A 117 9.32 14.71 -23.76
C GLY A 117 8.71 16.03 -23.26
N ALA A 118 8.42 16.16 -21.97
CA ALA A 118 7.86 17.37 -21.40
C ALA A 118 8.96 18.31 -20.85
N LYS A 119 8.78 19.60 -21.17
CA LYS A 119 9.35 20.78 -20.48
C LYS A 119 8.97 20.82 -19.00
N PRO A 120 9.84 20.73 -17.97
CA PRO A 120 9.45 21.22 -16.65
C PRO A 120 8.99 22.67 -16.77
N VAL A 121 7.87 23.01 -16.13
CA VAL A 121 7.41 24.40 -16.09
C VAL A 121 8.22 25.16 -15.06
N GLU A 122 8.79 26.30 -15.44
CA GLU A 122 9.29 27.28 -14.49
C GLU A 122 8.09 27.91 -13.79
N GLY A 123 7.80 27.43 -12.57
CA GLY A 123 6.72 27.99 -11.77
C GLY A 123 7.04 29.43 -11.40
N ALA A 124 6.09 30.35 -11.65
CA ALA A 124 6.19 31.69 -11.11
C ALA A 124 6.25 31.61 -9.58
N ILE A 125 7.35 32.07 -8.99
CA ILE A 125 7.48 32.18 -7.53
C ILE A 125 6.46 33.22 -7.09
N PRO A 126 5.44 32.86 -6.27
CA PRO A 126 4.50 33.84 -5.75
C PRO A 126 5.30 34.91 -5.01
N GLN A 127 5.21 36.16 -5.45
CA GLN A 127 5.87 37.25 -4.74
C GLN A 127 5.23 37.34 -3.35
N ALA A 128 6.07 37.43 -2.32
CA ALA A 128 5.58 37.68 -0.97
C ALA A 128 4.76 38.97 -1.01
N VAL A 129 3.51 38.91 -0.54
CA VAL A 129 2.68 40.11 -0.40
C VAL A 129 3.40 41.00 0.61
N SER A 130 3.92 42.14 0.16
CA SER A 130 4.49 43.15 1.04
C SER A 130 3.40 43.61 2.01
N ALA A 131 3.65 43.42 3.31
CA ALA A 131 2.77 43.82 4.40
C ALA A 131 2.57 45.34 4.47
#